data_AF-A0A3A8QKJ8-F1
#
_entry.id   AF-A0A3A8QKJ8-F1
#
_cell.length_a   1.000
_cell.length_b   1.000
_cell.length_c   1.000
_cell.angle_alpha   90.00
_cell.angle_beta   90.00
_cell.angle_gamma   90.00
#
_symmetry.space_group_name_H-M   'P 1'
#
loop_
_entity.id
_entity.type
_entity.pdbx_description
1 polymer ?
#
loop_
_entity_poly.entity_id
_entity_poly.type
_entity_poly.pdbx_seq_one_letter_code
_entity_poly.pdbx_strand_id
1 'polypeptide(L)'
;MAFNLIAEAKIQAEWQELHSELASARRLVELFPVPAETGQSDAIGISVPLRAASEDVWAELVVILGVLNRRGMRVYDLQAGREVLSFEELRRSLWG
;
A
#
# COMPACT_ATOMS: atom_id res chain seq x y z
N MET A 1 -10.56 -8.55 -10.41
CA MET A 1 -9.14 -8.53 -9.99
C MET A 1 -8.96 -7.35 -9.03
N ALA A 2 -8.02 -7.40 -8.09
CA ALA A 2 -7.71 -6.29 -7.18
C ALA A 2 -6.25 -5.88 -7.45
N PHE A 3 -5.93 -4.60 -7.34
CA PHE A 3 -4.54 -4.16 -7.44
C PHE A 3 -3.87 -4.41 -6.10
N ASN A 4 -2.75 -5.13 -6.10
CA ASN A 4 -2.07 -5.54 -4.89
C ASN A 4 -0.69 -4.85 -4.87
N LEU A 5 -0.51 -3.89 -3.97
CA LEU A 5 0.82 -3.40 -3.60
C LEU A 5 1.27 -4.12 -2.32
N ILE A 6 2.58 -4.20 -2.14
CA ILE A 6 3.18 -4.64 -0.87
C ILE A 6 4.12 -3.56 -0.38
N ALA A 7 4.02 -3.18 0.88
CA ALA A 7 5.00 -2.35 1.56
C ALA A 7 5.83 -3.19 2.53
N GLU A 8 7.16 -3.18 2.37
CA GLU A 8 8.08 -3.83 3.33
C GLU A 8 8.12 -3.02 4.63
N ALA A 9 7.79 -3.67 5.75
CA ALA A 9 7.78 -3.09 7.08
C ALA A 9 8.85 -3.78 7.94
N LYS A 10 9.75 -3.00 8.54
CA LYS A 10 10.65 -3.54 9.53
C LYS A 10 9.89 -3.54 10.85
N ILE A 11 9.26 -4.66 11.21
CA ILE A 11 8.71 -5.03 12.53
C ILE A 11 7.17 -5.13 12.57
N GLN A 12 6.70 -6.24 13.15
CA GLN A 12 5.30 -6.56 13.49
C GLN A 12 4.58 -5.47 14.31
N ALA A 13 5.33 -4.70 15.13
CA ALA A 13 4.83 -3.58 15.94
C ALA A 13 4.32 -2.39 15.10
N GLU A 14 4.79 -2.23 13.86
CA GLU A 14 4.40 -1.10 13.01
C GLU A 14 2.97 -1.26 12.46
N TRP A 15 2.45 -2.48 12.38
CA TRP A 15 1.12 -2.75 11.83
C TRP A 15 0.00 -2.10 12.63
N GLN A 16 0.01 -2.26 13.95
CA GLN A 16 -1.09 -1.81 14.80
C GLN A 16 -1.15 -0.27 14.88
N GLU A 17 0.01 0.37 14.93
CA GLU A 17 0.15 1.82 14.88
C GLU A 17 -0.24 2.37 13.51
N LEU A 18 0.24 1.78 12.43
CA LEU A 18 -0.12 2.20 11.07
C LEU A 18 -1.61 2.01 10.80
N HIS A 19 -2.18 0.88 11.24
CA HIS A 19 -3.61 0.60 11.11
C HIS A 19 -4.44 1.67 11.82
N SER A 20 -3.99 2.12 12.99
CA SER A 20 -4.64 3.19 13.75
C SER A 20 -4.48 4.56 13.07
N GLU A 21 -3.28 4.90 12.59
CA GLU A 21 -3.01 6.16 11.88
C GLU A 21 -3.83 6.29 10.59
N LEU A 22 -3.99 5.18 9.85
CA LEU A 22 -4.70 5.14 8.58
C LEU A 22 -6.20 4.85 8.72
N ALA A 23 -6.71 4.63 9.93
CA ALA A 23 -8.10 4.24 10.16
C ALA A 23 -9.11 5.23 9.57
N SER A 24 -8.81 6.54 9.61
CA SER A 24 -9.68 7.58 9.05
C SER A 24 -9.54 7.75 7.53
N ALA A 25 -8.42 7.31 6.97
CA ALA A 25 -8.15 7.40 5.53
C ALA A 25 -8.73 6.20 4.77
N ARG A 26 -8.79 5.02 5.40
CA ARG A 26 -9.13 3.74 4.75
C ARG A 26 -10.62 3.49 4.58
N ARG A 27 -11.24 4.13 3.59
CA ARG A 27 -12.65 3.87 3.25
C ARG A 27 -12.80 2.96 2.04
N LEU A 28 -11.91 3.09 1.07
CA LEU A 28 -12.01 2.44 -0.23
C LEU A 28 -10.79 1.56 -0.56
N VAL A 29 -9.70 1.72 0.18
CA VAL A 29 -8.45 0.95 0.09
C VAL A 29 -8.34 0.01 1.29
N GLU A 30 -8.12 -1.27 1.00
CA GLU A 30 -7.94 -2.31 2.00
C GLU A 30 -6.44 -2.47 2.30
N LEU A 31 -6.07 -2.46 3.58
CA LEU A 31 -4.74 -2.89 4.04
C LEU A 31 -4.89 -4.15 4.89
N PHE A 32 -3.93 -5.04 4.77
CA PHE A 32 -3.86 -6.27 5.55
C PHE A 32 -2.40 -6.61 5.87
N PRO A 33 -2.13 -7.24 7.02
CA PRO A 33 -0.78 -7.66 7.36
C PRO A 33 -0.39 -8.85 6.49
N VAL A 34 0.85 -8.87 6.01
CA VAL A 34 1.46 -9.98 5.29
C VAL A 34 2.63 -10.46 6.14
N PRO A 35 2.45 -11.58 6.88
CA PRO A 35 3.51 -12.10 7.73
C PRO A 35 4.67 -12.59 6.88
N ALA A 36 5.89 -12.28 7.32
CA ALA A 36 7.10 -12.75 6.67
C ALA A 36 7.36 -14.24 6.94
N GLU A 37 8.06 -14.89 6.00
CA GLU A 37 8.74 -16.15 6.29
C GLU A 37 9.92 -15.91 7.25
N THR A 38 10.33 -16.94 7.99
CA THR A 38 11.41 -16.85 8.99
C THR A 38 12.66 -16.20 8.41
N GLY A 39 13.05 -15.04 8.97
CA GLY A 39 14.24 -14.29 8.56
C GLY A 39 13.97 -13.15 7.56
N GLN A 40 12.73 -12.94 7.13
CA GLN A 40 12.31 -11.79 6.32
C GLN A 40 11.55 -10.75 7.16
N SER A 41 11.39 -9.54 6.60
CA SER A 41 10.63 -8.45 7.24
C SER A 41 9.15 -8.59 6.91
N ASP A 42 8.28 -8.37 7.90
CA ASP A 42 6.83 -8.35 7.67
C ASP A 42 6.47 -7.33 6.59
N ALA A 43 5.32 -7.52 5.95
CA ALA A 43 4.86 -6.62 4.91
C ALA A 43 3.42 -6.20 5.14
N ILE A 44 3.01 -5.18 4.41
CA ILE A 44 1.66 -4.65 4.43
C ILE A 44 1.12 -4.75 3.02
N GLY A 45 0.11 -5.59 2.86
CA GLY A 45 -0.63 -5.68 1.62
C GLY A 45 -1.58 -4.50 1.49
N ILE A 46 -1.62 -3.90 0.31
CA ILE A 46 -2.53 -2.81 -0.08
C ILE A 46 -3.36 -3.32 -1.25
N SER A 47 -4.65 -3.47 -1.05
CA SER A 47 -5.62 -3.90 -2.06
C SER A 47 -6.51 -2.73 -2.46
N VAL A 48 -6.54 -2.44 -3.75
CA VAL A 48 -7.48 -1.49 -4.35
C VAL A 48 -8.52 -2.27 -5.17
N PRO A 49 -9.80 -2.29 -4.76
CA PRO A 49 -10.85 -2.94 -5.53
C PRO A 49 -11.05 -2.23 -6.88
N LEU A 50 -10.89 -2.93 -8.00
CA LEU A 50 -11.04 -2.37 -9.36
C LEU A 50 -12.41 -1.67 -9.58
N ARG A 51 -13.48 -2.18 -8.97
CA ARG A 51 -14.83 -1.57 -9.01
C ARG A 51 -14.90 -0.18 -8.36
N ALA A 52 -13.90 0.17 -7.54
CA ALA A 52 -13.80 1.43 -6.84
C ALA A 52 -12.73 2.35 -7.46
N ALA A 53 -12.10 1.97 -8.57
CA ALA A 53 -11.01 2.72 -9.19
C ALA A 53 -11.49 4.11 -9.68
N SER A 54 -11.40 5.09 -8.78
CA SER A 54 -11.86 6.47 -8.94
C SER A 54 -10.80 7.44 -8.43
N GLU A 55 -11.00 8.73 -8.71
CA GLU A 55 -10.15 9.80 -8.16
C GLU A 55 -10.16 9.81 -6.61
N ASP A 56 -11.27 9.43 -5.97
CA ASP A 56 -11.35 9.34 -4.52
C ASP A 56 -10.43 8.23 -3.98
N VAL A 57 -10.40 7.07 -4.65
CA VAL A 57 -9.48 5.98 -4.32
C VAL A 57 -8.04 6.39 -4.54
N TRP A 58 -7.77 7.14 -5.61
CA TRP A 58 -6.43 7.65 -5.86
C TRP A 58 -5.98 8.61 -4.76
N ALA A 59 -6.84 9.55 -4.35
CA ALA A 59 -6.55 10.47 -3.25
C ALA A 59 -6.25 9.72 -1.94
N GLU A 60 -7.05 8.71 -1.62
CA GLU A 60 -6.85 7.83 -0.47
C GLU A 60 -5.51 7.07 -0.54
N LEU A 61 -5.22 6.48 -1.70
CA LEU A 61 -3.97 5.76 -1.94
C LEU A 61 -2.75 6.67 -1.79
N VAL A 62 -2.80 7.91 -2.30
CA VAL A 62 -1.71 8.89 -2.14
C VAL A 62 -1.45 9.21 -0.66
N VAL A 63 -2.49 9.34 0.16
CA VAL A 63 -2.34 9.55 1.61
C VAL A 63 -1.65 8.35 2.26
N ILE A 64 -2.11 7.14 1.96
CA ILE A 64 -1.54 5.89 2.46
C ILE A 64 -0.06 5.77 2.08
N LEU A 65 0.25 5.89 0.78
CA LEU A 65 1.63 5.81 0.28
C LEU A 65 2.52 6.90 0.87
N GLY A 66 1.98 8.10 1.09
CA GLY A 66 2.70 9.18 1.76
C GLY A 66 3.08 8.85 3.21
N VAL A 67 2.21 8.19 3.97
CA VAL A 67 2.50 7.72 5.33
C VAL A 67 3.59 6.64 5.30
N LEU A 68 3.46 5.65 4.42
CA LEU A 68 4.42 4.55 4.26
C LEU A 68 5.82 5.08 3.91
N ASN A 69 5.91 6.02 2.96
CA ASN A 69 7.18 6.63 2.55
C ASN A 69 7.82 7.44 3.69
N ARG A 70 7.03 8.19 4.48
CA ARG A 70 7.56 8.92 5.66
C ARG A 70 8.12 7.98 6.74
N ARG A 71 7.56 6.77 6.85
CA ARG A 71 8.08 5.71 7.73
C ARG A 71 9.28 4.96 7.13
N GLY A 72 9.71 5.31 5.91
CA GLY A 72 10.85 4.69 5.23
C GLY A 72 10.55 3.30 4.69
N MET A 73 9.26 2.96 4.52
CA MET A 73 8.84 1.68 3.94
C MET A 73 8.98 1.72 2.42
N ARG A 74 9.45 0.62 1.84
CA ARG A 74 9.52 0.45 0.38
C ARG A 74 8.23 -0.15 -0.11
N VAL A 75 7.63 0.46 -1.13
CA VAL A 75 6.37 -0.01 -1.71
C VAL A 75 6.66 -0.64 -3.06
N TYR A 76 6.13 -1.83 -3.30
CA TYR A 76 6.30 -2.58 -4.54
C TYR A 76 4.93 -2.79 -5.20
N ASP A 77 4.90 -2.60 -6.51
CA ASP A 77 3.79 -2.97 -7.37
C ASP A 77 3.97 -4.42 -7.81
N LEU A 78 3.09 -5.31 -7.33
CA LEU A 78 3.17 -6.73 -7.65
C LEU A 78 2.75 -7.05 -9.09
N GLN A 79 1.96 -6.19 -9.72
CA GLN A 79 1.58 -6.37 -11.12
C GLN A 79 2.75 -6.02 -12.05
N ALA A 80 3.47 -4.94 -11.75
CA ALA A 80 4.64 -4.53 -12.51
C ALA A 80 5.95 -5.21 -12.08
N GLY A 81 5.95 -5.90 -10.93
CA GLY A 81 7.11 -6.59 -10.38
C GLY A 81 8.26 -5.67 -9.99
N ARG A 82 7.97 -4.43 -9.60
CA ARG A 82 8.97 -3.38 -9.34
C ARG A 82 8.59 -2.47 -8.18
N GLU A 83 9.58 -1.80 -7.62
CA GLU A 83 9.38 -0.76 -6.60
C GLU A 83 8.65 0.46 -7.19
N VAL A 84 7.74 1.03 -6.42
CA VAL A 84 7.01 2.26 -6.74
C VAL A 84 7.88 3.44 -6.36
N LEU A 85 8.52 4.05 -7.35
CA LEU A 85 9.37 5.23 -7.17
C LEU A 85 8.61 6.54 -7.43
N SER A 86 7.49 6.48 -8.16
CA SER A 86 6.68 7.63 -8.54
C SER A 86 5.18 7.31 -8.47
N PHE A 87 4.43 8.17 -7.78
CA PHE A 87 2.97 8.05 -7.72
C PHE A 87 2.33 8.31 -9.08
N GLU A 88 2.88 9.19 -9.92
CA GLU A 88 2.35 9.42 -11.26
C GLU A 88 2.49 8.18 -12.15
N GLU A 89 3.62 7.48 -12.05
CA GLU A 89 3.85 6.24 -12.80
C GLU A 89 2.91 5.13 -12.33
N LEU A 90 2.71 5.03 -11.01
CA LEU A 90 1.73 4.10 -10.45
C LEU A 90 0.33 4.41 -10.94
N ARG A 91 -0.09 5.68 -10.93
CA ARG A 91 -1.41 6.09 -11.45
C ARG A 91 -1.61 5.70 -12.90
N ARG A 92 -0.61 5.94 -13.76
CA ARG A 92 -0.68 5.51 -15.17
C ARG A 92 -0.75 4.01 -15.32
N SER A 93 -0.07 3.24 -14.47
CA SER A 93 -0.14 1.77 -14.48
C SER A 93 -1.52 1.25 -14.03
N LEU A 94 -2.19 1.97 -13.14
CA LEU A 94 -3.48 1.59 -12.58
C LEU A 94 -4.68 2.01 -13.45
N TRP A 95 -4.56 3.12 -14.21
CA TRP A 95 -5.66 3.74 -14.95
C TRP A 95 -5.37 4.06 -16.43
N GLY A 96 -4.16 3.80 -16.93
CA GLY A 96 -3.79 3.94 -18.34
C GLY A 96 -4.14 2.70 -19.16
#